data_AF-A0A1I6NZE5-F1
#
_entry.id   AF-A0A1I6NZE5-F1
#
_cell.length_a   1.000
_cell.length_b   1.000
_cell.length_c   1.000
_cell.angle_alpha   90.00
_cell.angle_beta   90.00
_cell.angle_gamma   90.00
#
_symmetry.space_group_name_H-M   'P 1'
#
loop_
_entity.id
_entity.type
_entity.pdbx_description
1 polymer ?
#
loop_
_entity_poly.entity_id
_entity_poly.type
_entity_poly.pdbx_seq_one_letter_code
_entity_poly.pdbx_strand_id
1 'polypeptide(L)'
;MTGRFGPASASQPSVGGVVVDGRSIALRLGYVGSDFARFAIRAGGGSAAPCLVDVLGEKYVTIPVAARYRVAVEGPSDIRMELGGSLGGSASRVDVQARHTARGLVLELRNNGLHEVGLDLRARAHADHETSVRLAGGGALPLFWPVPDGHYDLEVTSPEDDAFHRRVRGKTEPHPAD
;
A
#
# COMPACT_ATOMS: atom_id res chain seq x y z
N MET A 1 23.40 -23.56 28.62
CA MET A 1 23.03 -22.23 28.11
C MET A 1 22.55 -22.41 26.67
N THR A 2 21.30 -22.81 26.49
CA THR A 2 20.72 -23.11 25.16
C THR A 2 19.91 -21.90 24.73
N GLY A 3 20.52 -21.08 23.85
CA GLY A 3 19.83 -19.97 23.21
C GLY A 3 18.72 -20.51 22.31
N ARG A 4 17.47 -20.34 22.73
CA ARG A 4 16.32 -20.43 21.83
C ARG A 4 16.42 -19.27 20.84
N PHE A 5 16.87 -19.55 19.62
CA PHE A 5 16.54 -18.68 18.50
C PHE A 5 15.01 -18.70 18.38
N GLY A 6 14.35 -17.61 18.79
CA GLY A 6 12.97 -17.36 18.39
C GLY A 6 12.91 -17.36 16.87
N PRO A 7 11.76 -17.67 16.25
CA PRO A 7 11.64 -17.59 14.80
C PRO A 7 12.10 -16.20 14.37
N ALA A 8 12.94 -16.13 13.33
CA ALA A 8 13.25 -14.86 12.69
C ALA A 8 11.92 -14.15 12.43
N SER A 9 11.73 -12.94 12.96
CA SER A 9 10.50 -12.18 12.70
C SER A 9 10.30 -12.15 11.19
N ALA A 10 9.22 -12.78 10.73
CA ALA A 10 8.90 -12.80 9.31
C ALA A 10 8.91 -11.35 8.81
N SER A 11 9.56 -11.11 7.67
CA SER A 11 9.68 -9.77 7.11
C SER A 11 8.30 -9.20 6.81
N GLN A 12 8.00 -8.01 7.33
CA GLN A 12 6.70 -7.35 7.14
C GLN A 12 6.89 -6.00 6.44
N PRO A 13 7.05 -5.98 5.11
CA PRO A 13 7.01 -4.73 4.38
C PRO A 13 5.62 -4.10 4.43
N SER A 14 5.61 -2.78 4.37
CA SER A 14 4.40 -2.01 4.14
C SER A 14 4.64 -0.83 3.20
N VAL A 15 3.64 -0.51 2.41
CA VAL A 15 3.67 0.61 1.46
C VAL A 15 2.31 1.29 1.46
N GLY A 16 2.32 2.61 1.52
CA GLY A 16 1.16 3.46 1.30
C GLY A 16 1.57 4.79 0.69
N GLY A 17 0.59 5.65 0.46
CA GLY A 17 0.87 6.96 -0.08
C GLY A 17 -0.35 7.83 -0.31
N VAL A 18 -0.15 9.11 -0.03
CA VAL A 18 -1.20 10.14 -0.02
C VAL A 18 -0.70 11.45 -0.62
N VAL A 19 -1.61 12.23 -1.21
CA VAL A 19 -1.28 13.58 -1.66
C VAL A 19 -1.04 14.49 -0.45
N VAL A 20 0.10 15.18 -0.46
CA VAL A 20 0.48 16.20 0.52
C VAL A 20 0.73 17.54 -0.18
N ASP A 21 0.44 18.63 0.54
CA ASP A 21 0.67 20.02 0.11
C ASP A 21 0.10 20.42 -1.26
N GLY A 22 -0.81 19.61 -1.83
CA GLY A 22 -1.43 19.83 -3.13
C GLY A 22 -0.48 19.71 -4.34
N ARG A 23 0.72 19.14 -4.15
CA ARG A 23 1.78 19.10 -5.20
C ARG A 23 2.68 17.86 -5.17
N SER A 24 2.59 17.06 -4.12
CA SER A 24 3.48 15.92 -3.90
C SER A 24 2.70 14.72 -3.40
N ILE A 25 3.29 13.53 -3.55
CA ILE A 25 2.87 12.32 -2.84
C ILE A 25 3.87 12.09 -1.71
N ALA A 26 3.37 11.92 -0.48
CA ALA A 26 4.15 11.34 0.61
C ALA A 26 3.93 9.83 0.60
N LEU A 27 4.98 9.08 0.31
CA LEU A 27 4.99 7.62 0.44
C LEU A 27 5.37 7.25 1.87
N ARG A 28 4.60 6.35 2.48
CA ARG A 28 4.87 5.77 3.79
C ARG A 28 5.39 4.35 3.58
N LEU A 29 6.70 4.18 3.71
CA LEU A 29 7.38 2.90 3.55
C LEU A 29 7.69 2.33 4.92
N GLY A 30 7.43 1.04 5.12
CA GLY A 30 7.76 0.37 6.36
C GLY A 30 8.41 -0.98 6.12
N TYR A 31 9.32 -1.36 7.00
CA TYR A 31 9.92 -2.68 7.02
C TYR A 31 10.27 -3.10 8.44
N VAL A 32 9.72 -4.25 8.86
CA VAL A 32 10.13 -4.94 10.08
C VAL A 32 10.90 -6.19 9.68
N GLY A 33 12.15 -6.29 10.14
CA GLY A 33 13.07 -7.39 9.89
C GLY A 33 14.35 -7.23 10.70
N SER A 34 15.34 -8.08 10.46
CA SER A 34 16.63 -8.05 11.17
C SER A 34 17.62 -6.99 10.66
N ASP A 35 17.36 -6.41 9.49
CA ASP A 35 18.19 -5.39 8.83
C ASP A 35 17.30 -4.45 7.99
N PHE A 36 17.86 -3.49 7.26
CA PHE A 36 17.12 -2.68 6.31
C PHE A 36 16.68 -3.50 5.08
N ALA A 37 15.62 -3.04 4.43
CA ALA A 37 15.22 -3.50 3.10
C ALA A 37 15.17 -2.35 2.11
N ARG A 38 15.46 -2.67 0.85
CA ARG A 38 15.47 -1.70 -0.24
C ARG A 38 14.13 -1.67 -0.96
N PHE A 39 13.59 -0.46 -1.11
CA PHE A 39 12.43 -0.17 -1.95
C PHE A 39 12.89 0.57 -3.21
N ALA A 40 12.23 0.32 -4.34
CA ALA A 40 12.45 1.00 -5.60
C ALA A 40 11.19 1.78 -5.99
N ILE A 41 11.33 3.09 -6.17
CA ILE A 41 10.22 4.00 -6.46
C ILE A 41 10.37 4.57 -7.87
N ARG A 42 9.30 4.48 -8.67
CA ARG A 42 9.23 5.07 -10.02
C ARG A 42 8.06 6.04 -10.07
N ALA A 43 8.35 7.31 -10.36
CA ALA A 43 7.34 8.34 -10.56
C ALA A 43 7.38 8.82 -12.01
N GLY A 44 6.21 8.98 -12.63
CA GLY A 44 6.10 9.32 -14.05
C GLY A 44 6.26 8.08 -14.94
N GLY A 45 5.48 8.01 -16.02
CA GLY A 45 5.43 6.84 -16.92
C GLY A 45 6.62 6.67 -17.85
N GLY A 46 7.82 7.11 -17.45
CA GLY A 46 9.03 7.11 -18.28
C GLY A 46 10.06 6.06 -17.88
N SER A 47 11.10 5.93 -18.70
CA SER A 47 12.26 5.03 -18.50
C SER A 47 13.26 5.53 -17.45
N ALA A 48 12.86 6.44 -16.55
CA ALA A 48 13.75 6.95 -15.52
C ALA A 48 14.17 5.83 -14.56
N ALA A 49 15.42 5.87 -14.12
CA ALA A 49 15.92 4.94 -13.11
C ALA A 49 15.08 5.08 -11.82
N PRO A 50 14.77 3.97 -11.13
CA PRO A 50 14.04 4.03 -9.87
C PRO A 50 14.86 4.77 -8.81
N CYS A 51 14.19 5.56 -7.97
CA CYS A 51 14.74 6.06 -6.73
C CYS A 51 14.79 4.91 -5.72
N LEU A 52 16.00 4.54 -5.29
CA LEU A 52 16.20 3.46 -4.32
C LEU A 52 16.24 4.02 -2.90
N VAL A 53 15.48 3.41 -2.00
CA VAL A 53 15.37 3.84 -0.61
C VAL A 53 15.51 2.64 0.31
N ASP A 54 16.53 2.68 1.17
CA ASP A 54 16.70 1.72 2.25
C ASP A 54 15.85 2.12 3.47
N VAL A 55 15.13 1.15 4.03
CA VAL A 55 14.13 1.33 5.10
C VAL A 55 14.31 0.26 6.18
N LEU A 56 14.38 0.72 7.44
CA LEU A 56 14.22 -0.08 8.65
C LEU A 56 13.26 0.68 9.56
N GLY A 57 12.21 0.02 10.06
CA GLY A 57 11.12 0.71 10.76
C GLY A 57 10.18 1.40 9.78
N GLU A 58 9.92 2.69 9.96
CA GLU A 58 9.06 3.50 9.07
C GLU A 58 9.86 4.68 8.48
N LYS A 59 9.61 5.00 7.21
CA LYS A 59 10.22 6.11 6.51
C LYS A 59 9.23 6.78 5.55
N TYR A 60 9.21 8.11 5.58
CA TYR A 60 8.42 8.92 4.66
C TYR A 60 9.30 9.42 3.52
N VAL A 61 8.81 9.30 2.29
CA VAL A 61 9.49 9.79 1.08
C VAL A 61 8.53 10.67 0.30
N THR A 62 8.85 11.96 0.21
CA THR A 62 8.03 12.92 -0.52
C THR A 62 8.52 13.05 -1.96
N ILE A 63 7.61 12.88 -2.92
CA ILE A 63 7.92 12.90 -4.34
C ILE A 63 7.03 13.95 -5.04
N PRO A 64 7.63 14.94 -5.72
CA PRO A 64 6.87 15.86 -6.56
C PRO A 64 6.18 15.11 -7.71
N VAL A 65 4.92 15.46 -7.99
CA VAL A 65 4.15 14.83 -9.08
C VAL A 65 3.41 15.87 -9.91
N ALA A 66 3.03 15.49 -11.13
CA ALA A 66 2.14 16.30 -11.95
C ALA A 66 0.69 16.25 -11.42
N ALA A 67 -0.18 17.12 -11.97
CA ALA A 67 -1.59 17.22 -11.58
C ALA A 67 -2.34 15.88 -11.65
N ARG A 68 -2.01 15.04 -12.63
CA ARG A 68 -2.34 13.61 -12.66
C ARG A 68 -1.04 12.82 -12.54
N TYR A 69 -1.06 11.77 -11.74
CA TYR A 69 0.14 11.02 -11.42
C TYR A 69 -0.06 9.52 -11.55
N ARG A 70 1.06 8.84 -11.79
CA ARG A 70 1.25 7.41 -11.56
C ARG A 70 2.59 7.22 -10.87
N VAL A 71 2.56 6.49 -9.76
CA VAL A 71 3.74 6.12 -8.98
C VAL A 71 3.71 4.61 -8.76
N ALA A 72 4.82 3.94 -8.98
CA ALA A 72 5.00 2.53 -8.66
C ALA A 72 6.08 2.37 -7.60
N VAL A 73 5.82 1.52 -6.61
CA VAL A 73 6.75 1.16 -5.55
C VAL A 73 6.91 -0.35 -5.57
N GLU A 74 8.14 -0.81 -5.66
CA GLU A 74 8.53 -2.21 -5.47
C GLU A 74 9.26 -2.31 -4.14
N GLY A 75 8.81 -3.23 -3.29
CA GLY A 75 9.43 -3.50 -1.99
C GLY A 75 9.94 -4.94 -1.89
N PRO A 76 10.48 -5.33 -0.73
CA PRO A 76 10.89 -6.70 -0.47
C PRO A 76 9.67 -7.62 -0.39
N SER A 77 9.90 -8.94 -0.35
CA SER A 77 8.82 -9.96 -0.32
C SER A 77 7.82 -9.82 -1.47
N ASP A 78 8.30 -9.35 -2.63
CA ASP A 78 7.53 -9.14 -3.86
C ASP A 78 6.31 -8.20 -3.71
N ILE A 79 6.25 -7.37 -2.67
CA ILE A 79 5.20 -6.35 -2.59
C ILE A 79 5.40 -5.31 -3.70
N ARG A 80 4.35 -5.04 -4.46
CA ARG A 80 4.31 -3.94 -5.41
C ARG A 80 3.04 -3.14 -5.18
N MET A 81 3.20 -1.82 -5.07
CA MET A 81 2.09 -0.87 -4.99
C MET A 81 2.12 0.09 -6.17
N GLU A 82 0.99 0.26 -6.84
CA GLU A 82 0.77 1.27 -7.87
C GLU A 82 -0.24 2.29 -7.35
N LEU A 83 0.11 3.57 -7.44
CA LEU A 83 -0.73 4.70 -7.05
C LEU A 83 -1.03 5.53 -8.30
N GLY A 84 -2.30 5.63 -8.66
CA GLY A 84 -2.82 6.54 -9.67
C GLY A 84 -3.75 7.56 -9.02
N GLY A 85 -3.73 8.80 -9.50
CA GLY A 85 -4.59 9.82 -8.92
C GLY A 85 -4.45 11.19 -9.57
N SER A 86 -5.20 12.12 -9.01
CA SER A 86 -5.04 13.55 -9.26
C SER A 86 -4.80 14.29 -7.93
N LEU A 87 -4.16 15.46 -8.01
CA LEU A 87 -3.85 16.27 -6.82
C LEU A 87 -5.08 16.94 -6.20
N GLY A 88 -6.15 17.13 -6.98
CA GLY A 88 -7.38 17.80 -6.57
C GLY A 88 -8.61 16.89 -6.51
N GLY A 89 -8.46 15.59 -6.71
CA GLY A 89 -9.55 14.63 -6.66
C GLY A 89 -10.14 14.46 -5.25
N SER A 90 -11.40 14.05 -5.17
CA SER A 90 -12.12 13.90 -3.90
C SER A 90 -11.46 12.86 -2.98
N ALA A 91 -10.82 11.85 -3.56
CA ALA A 91 -10.06 10.82 -2.83
C ALA A 91 -8.55 11.11 -2.75
N SER A 92 -8.08 12.29 -3.18
CA SER A 92 -6.64 12.64 -3.21
C SER A 92 -5.95 12.54 -1.83
N ARG A 93 -6.71 12.76 -0.75
CA ARG A 93 -6.23 12.70 0.64
C ARG A 93 -6.41 11.33 1.30
N VAL A 94 -6.86 10.32 0.55
CA VAL A 94 -6.93 8.94 1.04
C VAL A 94 -5.55 8.29 0.96
N ASP A 95 -5.10 7.77 2.10
CA ASP A 95 -3.97 6.85 2.23
C ASP A 95 -4.49 5.41 2.29
N VAL A 96 -3.84 4.52 1.55
CA VAL A 96 -4.06 3.08 1.59
C VAL A 96 -2.72 2.46 1.96
N GLN A 97 -2.51 2.20 3.25
CA GLN A 97 -1.30 1.52 3.71
C GLN A 97 -1.54 0.01 3.64
N ALA A 98 -0.85 -0.67 2.75
CA ALA A 98 -0.83 -2.12 2.67
C ALA A 98 0.36 -2.67 3.44
N ARG A 99 0.13 -3.65 4.33
CA ARG A 99 1.16 -4.33 5.11
C ARG A 99 1.04 -5.84 5.00
N HIS A 100 2.15 -6.50 4.69
CA HIS A 100 2.24 -7.95 4.77
C HIS A 100 2.23 -8.44 6.20
N THR A 101 1.52 -9.53 6.41
CA THR A 101 1.54 -10.27 7.66
C THR A 101 1.62 -11.77 7.36
N ALA A 102 1.96 -12.57 8.37
CA ALA A 102 1.96 -14.03 8.25
C ALA A 102 0.58 -14.64 7.92
N ARG A 103 -0.51 -13.86 8.08
CA ARG A 103 -1.90 -14.31 7.84
C ARG A 103 -2.51 -13.76 6.56
N GLY A 104 -1.77 -12.97 5.79
CA GLY A 104 -2.27 -12.28 4.60
C GLY A 104 -1.97 -10.79 4.62
N LEU A 105 -2.80 -10.00 3.93
CA LEU A 105 -2.61 -8.58 3.75
C LEU A 105 -3.50 -7.79 4.72
N VAL A 106 -2.91 -6.89 5.49
CA VAL A 106 -3.66 -5.92 6.31
C VAL A 106 -3.57 -4.56 5.64
N LEU A 107 -4.72 -3.93 5.45
CA LEU A 107 -4.85 -2.57 4.98
C LEU A 107 -5.18 -1.65 6.16
N GLU A 108 -4.59 -0.47 6.16
CA GLU A 108 -5.06 0.67 6.94
C GLU A 108 -5.50 1.74 5.94
N LEU A 109 -6.81 1.95 5.85
CA LEU A 109 -7.41 2.97 5.01
C LEU A 109 -7.59 4.23 5.85
N ARG A 110 -7.02 5.36 5.44
CA ARG A 110 -7.15 6.63 6.17
C ARG A 110 -7.57 7.74 5.23
N ASN A 111 -8.64 8.45 5.57
CA ASN A 111 -9.07 9.63 4.85
C ASN A 111 -8.55 10.88 5.56
N ASN A 112 -7.48 11.49 5.05
CA ASN A 112 -6.92 12.72 5.60
C ASN A 112 -7.64 13.98 5.06
N GLY A 113 -8.72 13.81 4.30
CA GLY A 113 -9.57 14.87 3.81
C GLY A 113 -10.66 15.26 4.82
N LEU A 114 -11.44 16.27 4.45
CA LEU A 114 -12.51 16.82 5.30
C LEU A 114 -13.88 16.19 5.02
N HIS A 115 -14.04 15.55 3.87
CA HIS A 115 -15.30 14.99 3.41
C HIS A 115 -15.23 13.47 3.38
N GLU A 116 -16.39 12.83 3.56
CA GLU A 116 -16.50 11.38 3.41
C GLU A 116 -16.17 10.95 1.98
N VAL A 117 -15.49 9.80 1.85
CA VAL A 117 -15.11 9.20 0.57
C VAL A 117 -15.55 7.73 0.56
N GLY A 118 -16.15 7.28 -0.54
CA GLY A 118 -16.39 5.87 -0.81
C GLY A 118 -15.15 5.22 -1.42
N LEU A 119 -14.86 3.99 -0.97
CA LEU A 119 -13.82 3.16 -1.58
C LEU A 119 -14.40 1.80 -1.94
N ASP A 120 -14.10 1.36 -3.15
CA ASP A 120 -14.38 0.02 -3.64
C ASP A 120 -13.08 -0.78 -3.67
N LEU A 121 -13.05 -1.92 -3.01
CA LEU A 121 -11.91 -2.82 -2.92
C LEU A 121 -12.27 -4.12 -3.60
N ARG A 122 -11.49 -4.58 -4.57
CA ARG A 122 -11.75 -5.84 -5.28
C ARG A 122 -10.49 -6.63 -5.58
N ALA A 123 -10.62 -7.95 -5.56
CA ALA A 123 -9.62 -8.85 -6.11
C ALA A 123 -9.61 -8.73 -7.63
N ARG A 124 -8.41 -8.58 -8.20
CA ARG A 124 -8.17 -8.67 -9.65
C ARG A 124 -7.78 -10.08 -10.07
N ALA A 125 -7.27 -10.87 -9.13
CA ALA A 125 -6.87 -12.27 -9.29
C ALA A 125 -6.79 -12.95 -7.91
N HIS A 126 -6.69 -14.29 -7.91
CA HIS A 126 -6.42 -15.14 -6.73
C HIS A 126 -7.52 -15.24 -5.66
N ALA A 127 -8.60 -14.48 -5.79
CA ALA A 127 -9.79 -14.59 -4.96
C ALA A 127 -11.01 -14.03 -5.71
N ASP A 128 -12.20 -14.47 -5.31
CA ASP A 128 -13.47 -13.81 -5.63
C ASP A 128 -13.90 -13.04 -4.37
N HIS A 129 -13.37 -11.83 -4.22
CA HIS A 129 -13.61 -11.00 -3.05
C HIS A 129 -13.71 -9.52 -3.44
N GLU A 130 -14.80 -8.89 -3.01
CA GLU A 130 -15.08 -7.47 -3.21
C GLU A 130 -15.77 -6.92 -1.96
N THR A 131 -15.46 -5.68 -1.62
CA THR A 131 -16.09 -4.96 -0.52
C THR A 131 -16.03 -3.46 -0.74
N SER A 132 -17.07 -2.76 -0.31
CA SER A 132 -17.13 -1.29 -0.37
C SER A 132 -17.20 -0.72 1.05
N VAL A 133 -16.48 0.38 1.27
CA VAL A 133 -16.44 1.06 2.57
C VAL A 133 -16.65 2.56 2.42
N ARG A 134 -17.19 3.18 3.46
CA ARG A 134 -17.29 4.64 3.59
C ARG A 134 -16.30 5.11 4.65
N LEU A 135 -15.45 6.08 4.31
CA LEU A 135 -14.49 6.67 5.24
C LEU A 135 -14.85 8.12 5.50
N ALA A 136 -15.31 8.41 6.72
CA ALA A 136 -15.53 9.77 7.18
C ALA A 136 -14.24 10.62 7.02
N GLY A 137 -14.40 11.93 6.86
CA GLY A 137 -13.26 12.87 6.87
C GLY A 137 -12.48 12.76 8.19
N GLY A 138 -11.15 12.64 8.10
CA GLY A 138 -10.27 12.36 9.24
C GLY A 138 -10.35 10.91 9.78
N GLY A 139 -11.20 10.07 9.21
CA GLY A 139 -11.43 8.69 9.65
C GLY A 139 -10.34 7.73 9.22
N ALA A 140 -10.25 6.60 9.93
CA ALA A 140 -9.40 5.47 9.57
C ALA A 140 -10.12 4.14 9.81
N LEU A 141 -9.85 3.16 8.96
CA LEU A 141 -10.44 1.82 9.02
C LEU A 141 -9.36 0.77 8.73
N PRO A 142 -9.01 -0.09 9.69
CA PRO A 142 -8.23 -1.29 9.40
C PRO A 142 -9.13 -2.31 8.67
N LEU A 143 -8.58 -2.94 7.64
CA LEU A 143 -9.26 -3.99 6.87
C LEU A 143 -8.31 -5.16 6.66
N PHE A 144 -8.80 -6.37 6.91
CA PHE A 144 -8.07 -7.59 6.55
C PHE A 144 -8.49 -8.05 5.15
N TRP A 145 -7.50 -8.31 4.30
CA TRP A 145 -7.73 -8.81 2.96
C TRP A 145 -7.30 -10.29 2.87
N PRO A 146 -8.22 -11.21 2.53
CA PRO A 146 -7.91 -12.63 2.48
C PRO A 146 -6.92 -12.96 1.35
N VAL A 147 -6.00 -13.89 1.64
CA VAL A 147 -4.96 -14.34 0.71
C VAL A 147 -4.91 -15.88 0.70
N PRO A 148 -5.97 -16.56 0.21
CA PRO A 148 -6.12 -18.01 0.37
C PRO A 148 -5.00 -18.82 -0.33
N ASP A 149 -4.54 -18.35 -1.49
CA ASP A 149 -3.52 -19.04 -2.30
C ASP A 149 -2.10 -18.49 -2.07
N GLY A 150 -1.90 -17.72 -1.00
CA GLY A 150 -0.64 -17.02 -0.72
C GLY A 150 -0.30 -15.93 -1.75
N HIS A 151 -1.21 -15.61 -2.68
CA HIS A 151 -1.05 -14.54 -3.67
C HIS A 151 -2.23 -13.60 -3.60
N TYR A 152 -1.97 -12.31 -3.82
CA TYR A 152 -3.04 -11.31 -3.90
C TYR A 152 -2.75 -10.28 -4.99
N ASP A 153 -3.82 -9.82 -5.61
CA ASP A 153 -3.85 -8.69 -6.53
C ASP A 153 -5.09 -7.87 -6.18
N LEU A 154 -4.92 -6.87 -5.35
CA LEU A 154 -5.98 -6.01 -4.82
C LEU A 154 -5.99 -4.69 -5.58
N GLU A 155 -7.16 -4.27 -6.02
CA GLU A 155 -7.42 -2.92 -6.52
C GLU A 155 -8.34 -2.16 -5.55
N VAL A 156 -8.03 -0.88 -5.32
CA VAL A 156 -8.86 0.07 -4.57
C VAL A 156 -9.14 1.28 -5.46
N THR A 157 -10.42 1.60 -5.64
CA THR A 157 -10.92 2.73 -6.42
C THR A 157 -11.89 3.56 -5.60
N SER A 158 -12.27 4.75 -6.09
CA SER A 158 -13.32 5.57 -5.50
C SER A 158 -14.35 5.93 -6.57
N PRO A 159 -15.66 5.72 -6.32
CA PRO A 159 -16.69 6.13 -7.27
C PRO A 159 -16.81 7.66 -7.39
N GLU A 160 -16.32 8.42 -6.42
CA GLU A 160 -16.30 9.89 -6.44
C GLU A 160 -15.04 10.48 -7.11
N ASP A 161 -14.05 9.67 -7.48
CA ASP A 161 -12.78 10.11 -8.07
C ASP A 161 -12.26 9.11 -9.11
N ASP A 162 -12.54 9.38 -10.38
CA ASP A 162 -12.15 8.52 -11.51
C ASP A 162 -10.63 8.36 -11.68
N ALA A 163 -9.85 9.27 -11.12
CA ALA A 163 -8.40 9.23 -11.19
C ALA A 163 -7.82 8.37 -10.08
N PHE A 164 -8.55 8.21 -8.95
CA PHE A 164 -8.07 7.51 -7.79
C PHE A 164 -7.99 6.01 -8.02
N HIS A 165 -6.77 5.49 -7.96
CA HIS A 165 -6.49 4.08 -8.09
C HIS A 165 -5.34 3.69 -7.19
N ARG A 166 -5.49 2.61 -6.44
CA ARG A 166 -4.40 1.93 -5.73
C ARG A 166 -4.44 0.47 -6.12
N ARG A 167 -3.30 -0.10 -6.48
CA ARG A 167 -3.21 -1.55 -6.72
C ARG A 167 -2.05 -2.13 -5.93
N VAL A 168 -2.32 -3.17 -5.17
CA VAL A 168 -1.34 -3.86 -4.34
C VAL A 168 -1.24 -5.30 -4.81
N ARG A 169 -0.01 -5.73 -5.14
CA ARG A 169 0.29 -7.07 -5.58
C ARG A 169 1.41 -7.67 -4.76
N GLY A 170 1.40 -8.98 -4.65
CA GLY A 170 2.52 -9.74 -4.12
C GLY A 170 2.07 -11.09 -3.62
N LYS A 171 2.91 -11.68 -2.78
CA LYS A 171 2.69 -12.99 -2.21
C LYS A 171 2.99 -12.98 -0.71
N THR A 172 2.29 -13.82 0.02
CA THR A 172 2.60 -14.20 1.40
C THR A 172 2.85 -15.70 1.42
N GLU A 173 3.59 -16.19 2.41
CA GLU A 173 3.59 -17.64 2.63
C GLU A 173 2.15 -18.11 2.87
N PRO A 174 1.70 -19.19 2.21
CA PRO A 174 0.39 -19.75 2.48
C PRO A 174 0.36 -20.21 3.93
N HIS A 175 -0.62 -19.74 4.69
CA HIS A 175 -0.91 -20.32 5.98
C HIS A 175 -1.54 -21.69 5.73
N PRO A 176 -1.01 -22.80 6.28
CA PRO A 176 -1.71 -24.07 6.18
C PRO A 176 -3.10 -23.92 6.80
N ALA A 177 -4.13 -24.38 6.10
CA ALA A 177 -5.47 -24.47 6.66
C ALA A 177 -5.42 -25.47 7.84
N ASP A 178 -5.83 -25.02 9.02
CA ASP A 178 -6.10 -25.87 10.18
C ASP A 178 -7.32 -26.78 9.91
#